data_AF-A0A3S0DXX5-F1
#
_entry.id   AF-A0A3S0DXX5-F1
#
_cell.length_a   1.000
_cell.length_b   1.000
_cell.length_c   1.000
_cell.angle_alpha   90.00
_cell.angle_beta   90.00
_cell.angle_gamma   90.00
#
_symmetry.space_group_name_H-M   'P 1'
#
loop_
_entity.id
_entity.type
_entity.pdbx_description
1 polymer ?
#
loop_
_entity_poly.entity_id
_entity_poly.type
_entity_poly.pdbx_seq_one_letter_code
_entity_poly.pdbx_strand_id
1 'polypeptide(L)'
;MEMSGAVTDVRTDSLAALLRRVPVAVSPETSVRDALGRMCAERVGTVVVTDPLRGLPLGILTQRDALQRVALPAGDLDEAVAGVMTGGVVALPLDASMHQARLTLARHGLRHLVVVDDEGRFAGVLCSGDLYARGRRVTDDLIETIHAVDGPEALAEAAQRLRAEAAGRVDMGEGAQQLGEWISILNDLIVQKAIELTEGEFELPPVRWCWLGFGSEGRLEQTLSTDQDNGLVFLPEGRDDTDALRGRFLPFAQRINGLLDACGYPLCRGEIMAGNPRWCLSVDEWRGQFAEWVRAASPESLLNGTIFFDLRALAGDAALASGLMRWLLEAAADNGLFLRFMATNALSGGLPLGRLRDFVVDRRSGLLDLKRDGSRPFVDAARILALSLRVGDTSTVGRLRATGTALGWAPRDVEAFVEAFDFIQLLRLRRQRAATRPPNQVAPAELNEMERARLKESFRQGRRLQQLLALRYQL
;
A
#
# COMPACT_ATOMS: atom_id res chain seq x y z
N MET A 1 -13.28 9.60 -48.98
CA MET A 1 -13.47 10.32 -47.70
C MET A 1 -13.29 9.28 -46.60
N GLU A 2 -12.03 8.95 -46.32
CA GLU A 2 -11.63 7.93 -45.35
C GLU A 2 -11.43 8.62 -44.00
N MET A 3 -12.17 8.16 -42.99
CA MET A 3 -11.94 8.57 -41.60
C MET A 3 -10.89 7.66 -40.99
N SER A 4 -9.67 8.19 -40.88
CA SER A 4 -8.58 7.66 -40.07
C SER A 4 -8.97 7.70 -38.58
N GLY A 5 -9.35 6.55 -38.02
CA GLY A 5 -9.43 6.36 -36.57
C GLY A 5 -8.02 6.29 -35.99
N ALA A 6 -7.69 7.24 -35.11
CA ALA A 6 -6.47 7.19 -34.32
C ALA A 6 -6.55 6.01 -33.33
N VAL A 7 -5.93 4.89 -33.70
CA VAL A 7 -5.53 3.84 -32.77
C VAL A 7 -4.46 4.45 -31.88
N THR A 8 -4.76 4.70 -30.60
CA THR A 8 -3.75 5.04 -29.60
C THR A 8 -2.81 3.83 -29.46
N ASP A 9 -1.60 3.96 -29.97
CA ASP A 9 -0.55 2.95 -29.91
C ASP A 9 -0.15 2.67 -28.46
N VAL A 10 -0.48 1.47 -27.97
CA VAL A 10 -0.20 1.02 -26.58
C VAL A 10 1.30 0.83 -26.34
N ARG A 11 2.15 0.81 -27.39
CA ARG A 11 3.60 0.55 -27.24
C ARG A 11 4.41 1.71 -26.66
N THR A 12 3.89 2.94 -26.64
CA THR A 12 4.68 4.12 -26.24
C THR A 12 4.83 4.33 -24.72
N ASP A 13 4.07 3.61 -23.88
CA ASP A 13 4.05 3.80 -22.41
C ASP A 13 4.68 2.63 -21.61
N SER A 14 5.39 1.71 -22.27
CA SER A 14 6.06 0.55 -21.63
C SER A 14 7.44 0.89 -21.07
N LEU A 15 7.87 0.19 -20.02
CA LEU A 15 9.21 0.37 -19.43
C LEU A 15 10.34 0.05 -20.42
N ALA A 16 10.11 -0.88 -21.35
CA ALA A 16 11.04 -1.19 -22.43
C ALA A 16 11.47 0.07 -23.22
N ALA A 17 10.57 1.04 -23.42
CA ALA A 17 10.86 2.27 -24.16
C ALA A 17 11.75 3.28 -23.37
N LEU A 18 11.96 3.05 -22.07
CA LEU A 18 12.76 3.90 -21.19
C LEU A 18 14.16 3.36 -20.92
N LEU A 19 14.41 2.07 -21.18
CA LEU A 19 15.73 1.47 -21.04
C LEU A 19 16.65 1.93 -22.20
N ARG A 20 17.56 2.86 -21.90
CA ARG A 20 18.47 3.46 -22.90
C ARG A 20 19.89 2.92 -22.84
N ARG A 21 20.24 2.15 -21.80
CA ARG A 21 21.60 1.70 -21.51
C ARG A 21 21.64 0.19 -21.36
N VAL A 22 22.81 -0.39 -21.66
CA VAL A 22 23.06 -1.80 -21.39
C VAL A 22 23.04 -2.01 -19.86
N PRO A 23 22.31 -3.03 -19.36
CA PRO A 23 22.29 -3.36 -17.94
C PRO A 23 23.68 -3.61 -17.36
N VAL A 24 24.02 -2.91 -16.26
CA VAL A 24 25.28 -3.14 -15.53
C VAL A 24 25.01 -4.16 -14.41
N ALA A 25 25.50 -5.39 -14.60
CA ALA A 25 25.28 -6.51 -13.69
C ALA A 25 26.56 -7.25 -13.30
N VAL A 26 26.73 -7.59 -12.01
CA VAL A 26 27.88 -8.33 -11.48
C VAL A 26 27.47 -9.66 -10.84
N SER A 27 28.42 -10.57 -10.63
CA SER A 27 28.19 -11.81 -9.88
C SER A 27 28.23 -11.55 -8.37
N PRO A 28 27.55 -12.38 -7.54
CA PRO A 28 27.57 -12.21 -6.09
C PRO A 28 28.96 -12.30 -5.46
N GLU A 29 29.90 -13.00 -6.10
CA GLU A 29 31.29 -13.16 -5.69
C GLU A 29 32.21 -12.01 -6.14
N THR A 30 31.74 -11.10 -6.98
CA THR A 30 32.52 -9.94 -7.41
C THR A 30 32.87 -9.08 -6.18
N SER A 31 34.13 -8.63 -6.10
CA SER A 31 34.57 -7.76 -5.00
C SER A 31 33.80 -6.44 -4.99
N VAL A 32 33.61 -5.83 -3.81
CA VAL A 32 33.02 -4.48 -3.71
C VAL A 32 33.82 -3.48 -4.54
N ARG A 33 35.15 -3.58 -4.53
CA ARG A 33 36.06 -2.76 -5.34
C ARG A 33 35.73 -2.83 -6.83
N ASP A 34 35.59 -4.03 -7.37
CA ASP A 34 35.31 -4.23 -8.79
C ASP A 34 33.89 -3.78 -9.15
N ALA A 35 32.92 -4.02 -8.27
CA ALA A 35 31.56 -3.55 -8.45
C ALA A 35 31.49 -2.01 -8.54
N LEU A 36 32.19 -1.30 -7.64
CA LEU A 36 32.31 0.16 -7.68
C LEU A 36 33.11 0.65 -8.88
N GLY A 37 34.18 -0.07 -9.26
CA GLY A 37 34.94 0.19 -10.47
C GLY A 37 34.06 0.16 -11.71
N ARG A 38 33.16 -0.82 -11.81
CA ARG A 38 32.17 -0.91 -12.89
C ARG A 38 31.14 0.21 -12.85
N MET A 39 30.65 0.59 -11.67
CA MET A 39 29.77 1.76 -11.54
C MET A 39 30.42 3.03 -12.11
N CYS A 40 31.70 3.26 -11.78
CA CYS A 40 32.47 4.40 -12.28
C CYS A 40 32.71 4.34 -13.79
N ALA A 41 33.14 3.17 -14.31
CA ALA A 41 33.43 2.98 -15.73
C ALA A 41 32.19 3.21 -16.60
N GLU A 42 31.04 2.67 -16.19
CA GLU A 42 29.77 2.77 -16.90
C GLU A 42 28.99 4.06 -16.57
N ARG A 43 29.52 4.89 -15.66
CA ARG A 43 28.89 6.13 -15.18
C ARG A 43 27.44 5.92 -14.72
N VAL A 44 27.27 4.93 -13.85
CA VAL A 44 26.00 4.57 -13.21
C VAL A 44 26.12 4.66 -11.69
N GLY A 45 25.02 5.00 -11.01
CA GLY A 45 24.97 5.06 -9.54
C GLY A 45 24.61 3.73 -8.86
N THR A 46 24.37 2.68 -9.65
CA THR A 46 23.87 1.39 -9.17
C THR A 46 24.39 0.24 -10.01
N VAL A 47 24.52 -0.93 -9.38
CA VAL A 47 24.80 -2.20 -10.04
C VAL A 47 23.85 -3.26 -9.49
N VAL A 48 23.35 -4.12 -10.37
CA VAL A 48 22.50 -5.26 -9.97
C VAL A 48 23.37 -6.49 -9.86
N VAL A 49 23.20 -7.24 -8.78
CA VAL A 49 23.85 -8.53 -8.59
C VAL A 49 22.93 -9.59 -9.17
N THR A 50 23.44 -10.38 -10.11
CA THR A 50 22.65 -11.38 -10.84
C THR A 50 23.20 -12.78 -10.63
N ASP A 51 22.32 -13.77 -10.64
CA ASP A 51 22.68 -15.19 -10.68
C ASP A 51 23.48 -15.50 -11.95
N PRO A 52 24.72 -16.04 -11.86
CA PRO A 52 25.57 -16.29 -13.02
C PRO A 52 25.01 -17.28 -14.04
N LEU A 53 24.11 -18.18 -13.63
CA LEU A 53 23.57 -19.24 -14.49
C LEU A 53 22.26 -18.83 -15.15
N ARG A 54 21.37 -18.17 -14.39
CA ARG A 54 20.01 -17.85 -14.81
C ARG A 54 19.81 -16.38 -15.17
N GLY A 55 20.72 -15.49 -14.78
CA GLY A 55 20.59 -14.05 -15.00
C GLY A 55 19.49 -13.38 -14.16
N LEU A 56 18.99 -14.07 -13.13
CA LEU A 56 17.97 -13.54 -12.22
C LEU A 56 18.59 -12.50 -11.29
N PRO A 57 17.93 -11.36 -11.02
CA PRO A 57 18.47 -10.36 -10.12
C PRO A 57 18.34 -10.84 -8.66
N LEU A 58 19.47 -10.94 -7.96
CA LEU A 58 19.56 -11.39 -6.57
C LEU A 58 19.57 -10.22 -5.58
N GLY A 59 20.17 -9.10 -5.99
CA GLY A 59 20.30 -7.92 -5.16
C GLY A 59 20.71 -6.67 -5.94
N ILE A 60 20.75 -5.54 -5.27
CA ILE A 60 21.19 -4.26 -5.82
C ILE A 60 22.18 -3.59 -4.85
N LEU A 61 23.24 -3.00 -5.39
CA LEU A 61 24.13 -2.11 -4.65
C LEU A 61 24.03 -0.71 -5.25
N THR A 62 23.74 0.27 -4.42
CA THR A 62 23.72 1.69 -4.80
C THR A 62 24.94 2.43 -4.23
N GLN A 63 25.27 3.60 -4.79
CA GLN A 63 26.30 4.47 -4.21
C GLN A 63 26.02 4.83 -2.74
N ARG A 64 24.74 4.98 -2.36
CA ARG A 64 24.35 5.23 -0.97
C ARG A 64 24.67 4.04 -0.08
N ASP A 65 24.38 2.83 -0.53
CA ASP A 65 24.70 1.60 0.20
C ASP A 65 26.22 1.44 0.37
N ALA A 66 27.00 1.72 -0.69
CA ALA A 66 28.45 1.68 -0.62
C ALA A 66 29.00 2.66 0.43
N LEU A 67 28.44 3.87 0.52
CA LEU A 67 28.82 4.82 1.57
C LEU A 67 28.44 4.32 2.96
N GLN A 68 27.19 3.85 3.15
CA GLN A 68 26.65 3.51 4.46
C GLN A 68 27.13 2.17 5.02
N ARG A 69 27.34 1.17 4.16
CA ARG A 69 27.66 -0.21 4.58
C ARG A 69 29.13 -0.56 4.42
N VAL A 70 29.87 0.18 3.57
CA VAL A 70 31.28 -0.11 3.30
C VAL A 70 32.17 1.04 3.78
N ALA A 71 31.97 2.26 3.28
CA ALA A 71 32.88 3.36 3.58
C ALA A 71 32.81 3.83 5.04
N LEU A 72 31.61 4.11 5.57
CA LEU A 72 31.44 4.60 6.95
C LEU A 72 31.83 3.58 8.02
N PRO A 73 31.54 2.27 7.87
CA PRO A 73 31.98 1.24 8.81
C PRO A 73 33.46 0.84 8.66
N ALA A 74 34.19 1.44 7.70
CA ALA A 74 35.53 1.03 7.30
C ALA A 74 35.61 -0.46 6.89
N GLY A 75 34.64 -0.91 6.10
CA GLY A 75 34.54 -2.26 5.57
C GLY A 75 35.63 -2.61 4.54
N ASP A 76 35.76 -3.90 4.26
CA ASP A 76 36.78 -4.44 3.35
C ASP A 76 36.29 -4.35 1.89
N LEU A 77 37.01 -3.59 1.05
CA LEU A 77 36.66 -3.45 -0.36
C LEU A 77 36.87 -4.74 -1.16
N ASP A 78 37.63 -5.70 -0.63
CA ASP A 78 37.90 -6.97 -1.28
C ASP A 78 36.86 -8.05 -0.89
N GLU A 79 35.91 -7.73 0.00
CA GLU A 79 34.79 -8.62 0.32
C GLU A 79 33.82 -8.77 -0.86
N ALA A 80 33.06 -9.86 -0.87
CA ALA A 80 32.08 -10.16 -1.91
C ALA A 80 30.88 -9.20 -1.83
N VAL A 81 30.43 -8.69 -2.99
CA VAL A 81 29.29 -7.76 -3.08
C VAL A 81 28.00 -8.35 -2.49
N ALA A 82 27.86 -9.67 -2.47
CA ALA A 82 26.74 -10.35 -1.83
C ALA A 82 26.58 -10.03 -0.33
N GLY A 83 27.67 -9.68 0.37
CA GLY A 83 27.65 -9.33 1.79
C GLY A 83 27.10 -7.92 2.07
N VAL A 84 27.12 -7.02 1.07
CA VAL A 84 26.79 -5.60 1.24
C VAL A 84 25.61 -5.13 0.38
N MET A 85 25.20 -5.94 -0.59
CA MET A 85 24.05 -5.66 -1.44
C MET A 85 22.75 -5.67 -0.64
N THR A 86 21.76 -4.91 -1.13
CA THR A 86 20.37 -5.08 -0.71
C THR A 86 19.80 -6.29 -1.45
N GLY A 87 19.61 -7.42 -0.75
CA GLY A 87 19.01 -8.62 -1.31
C GLY A 87 17.50 -8.50 -1.49
N GLY A 88 16.92 -9.26 -2.42
CA GLY A 88 15.48 -9.24 -2.69
C GLY A 88 15.05 -7.97 -3.42
N VAL A 89 15.37 -7.88 -4.70
CA VAL A 89 15.03 -6.69 -5.50
C VAL A 89 13.54 -6.62 -5.82
N VAL A 90 12.99 -5.41 -5.74
CA VAL A 90 11.69 -5.13 -6.32
C VAL A 90 11.89 -4.94 -7.83
N ALA A 91 11.26 -5.80 -8.61
CA ALA A 91 11.37 -5.80 -10.06
C ALA A 91 10.00 -5.72 -10.75
N LEU A 92 9.95 -5.08 -11.91
CA LEU A 92 8.79 -5.04 -12.79
C LEU A 92 9.11 -5.59 -14.19
N PRO A 93 8.13 -6.22 -14.88
CA PRO A 93 8.35 -6.71 -16.23
C PRO A 93 8.49 -5.57 -17.24
N LEU A 94 9.10 -5.86 -18.40
CA LEU A 94 9.33 -4.89 -19.49
C LEU A 94 8.06 -4.24 -20.03
N ASP A 95 6.94 -4.96 -19.99
CA ASP A 95 5.62 -4.51 -20.46
C ASP A 95 4.83 -3.72 -19.42
N ALA A 96 5.37 -3.59 -18.19
CA ALA A 96 4.75 -2.75 -17.17
C ALA A 96 4.62 -1.31 -17.66
N SER A 97 3.58 -0.65 -17.19
CA SER A 97 3.35 0.76 -17.48
C SER A 97 4.27 1.66 -16.64
N MET A 98 4.57 2.85 -17.17
CA MET A 98 5.26 3.90 -16.40
C MET A 98 4.54 4.22 -15.07
N HIS A 99 3.21 4.16 -15.06
CA HIS A 99 2.42 4.35 -13.85
C HIS A 99 2.77 3.28 -12.80
N GLN A 100 2.75 2.00 -13.17
CA GLN A 100 3.15 0.89 -12.27
C GLN A 100 4.59 1.04 -11.77
N ALA A 101 5.52 1.54 -12.59
CA ALA A 101 6.88 1.79 -12.15
C ALA A 101 6.98 2.91 -11.12
N ARG A 102 6.40 4.08 -11.39
CA ARG A 102 6.39 5.23 -10.46
C ARG A 102 5.75 4.87 -9.13
N LEU A 103 4.64 4.15 -9.23
CA LEU A 103 3.89 3.59 -8.13
C LEU A 103 4.73 2.64 -7.27
N THR A 104 5.43 1.70 -7.91
CA THR A 104 6.30 0.73 -7.22
C THR A 104 7.46 1.43 -6.54
N LEU A 105 8.10 2.40 -7.21
CA LEU A 105 9.15 3.21 -6.58
C LEU A 105 8.63 3.93 -5.34
N ALA A 106 7.50 4.62 -5.44
CA ALA A 106 6.95 5.37 -4.31
C ALA A 106 6.49 4.45 -3.16
N ARG A 107 5.83 3.33 -3.46
CA ARG A 107 5.42 2.32 -2.46
C ARG A 107 6.57 1.77 -1.64
N HIS A 108 7.72 1.56 -2.28
CA HIS A 108 8.89 0.97 -1.64
C HIS A 108 9.92 2.02 -1.20
N GLY A 109 9.63 3.32 -1.37
CA GLY A 109 10.59 4.40 -1.11
C GLY A 109 11.89 4.25 -1.93
N LEU A 110 11.83 3.57 -3.08
CA LEU A 110 12.98 3.28 -3.91
C LEU A 110 13.23 4.40 -4.91
N ARG A 111 14.51 4.62 -5.23
CA ARG A 111 14.93 5.50 -6.34
C ARG A 111 15.29 4.75 -7.62
N HIS A 112 15.42 3.43 -7.50
CA HIS A 112 15.86 2.56 -8.57
C HIS A 112 14.91 1.36 -8.64
N LEU A 113 14.40 1.09 -9.82
CA LEU A 113 13.52 -0.02 -10.12
C LEU A 113 14.27 -0.98 -11.03
N VAL A 114 14.35 -2.25 -10.62
CA VAL A 114 14.86 -3.31 -11.47
C VAL A 114 13.78 -3.68 -12.49
N VAL A 115 14.16 -3.84 -13.74
CA VAL A 115 13.27 -4.29 -14.82
C VAL A 115 13.74 -5.65 -15.30
N VAL A 116 12.79 -6.56 -15.52
CA VAL A 116 13.05 -7.95 -15.94
C VAL A 116 12.33 -8.30 -17.23
N ASP A 117 12.88 -9.25 -17.99
CA ASP A 117 12.22 -9.84 -19.16
C ASP A 117 11.13 -10.86 -18.76
N ASP A 118 10.46 -11.43 -19.76
CA ASP A 118 9.38 -12.41 -19.56
C ASP A 118 9.86 -13.71 -18.88
N GLU A 119 11.17 -13.97 -18.90
CA GLU A 119 11.82 -15.11 -18.23
C GLU A 119 12.32 -14.73 -16.82
N GLY A 120 12.09 -13.49 -16.36
CA GLY A 120 12.52 -12.97 -15.07
C GLY A 120 13.98 -12.53 -15.01
N ARG A 121 14.69 -12.52 -16.14
CA ARG A 121 16.11 -12.13 -16.20
C ARG A 121 16.24 -10.63 -16.17
N PHE A 122 17.36 -10.16 -15.60
CA PHE A 122 17.64 -8.75 -15.48
C PHE A 122 17.77 -8.06 -16.86
N ALA A 123 16.86 -7.13 -17.14
CA ALA A 123 16.81 -6.37 -18.38
C ALA A 123 17.37 -4.95 -18.23
N GLY A 124 17.29 -4.35 -17.04
CA GLY A 124 17.82 -3.00 -16.79
C GLY A 124 17.39 -2.39 -15.47
N VAL A 125 17.89 -1.19 -15.19
CA VAL A 125 17.46 -0.36 -14.05
C VAL A 125 16.89 0.94 -14.59
N LEU A 126 15.73 1.33 -14.08
CA LEU A 126 15.19 2.67 -14.25
C LEU A 126 15.38 3.44 -12.94
N CYS A 127 15.98 4.61 -13.02
CA CYS A 127 15.96 5.53 -11.88
C CYS A 127 14.71 6.42 -11.92
N SER A 128 14.37 7.02 -10.79
CA SER A 128 13.32 8.03 -10.69
C SER A 128 13.42 9.06 -11.82
N GLY A 129 14.62 9.60 -12.10
CA GLY A 129 14.84 10.56 -13.18
C GLY A 129 14.50 10.05 -14.59
N ASP A 130 14.66 8.74 -14.88
CA ASP A 130 14.34 8.17 -16.20
C ASP A 130 12.83 8.13 -16.45
N LEU A 131 12.05 7.88 -15.40
CA LEU A 131 10.59 7.88 -15.44
C LEU A 131 10.02 9.31 -15.58
N TYR A 132 10.76 10.33 -15.15
CA TYR A 132 10.33 11.72 -15.17
C TYR A 132 10.85 12.51 -16.39
N ALA A 133 11.91 12.05 -17.06
CA ALA A 133 12.46 12.71 -18.25
C ALA A 133 11.57 12.64 -19.50
N ARG A 134 10.56 11.76 -19.52
CA ARG A 134 9.60 11.63 -20.63
C ARG A 134 8.18 11.92 -20.14
N GLY A 135 7.72 13.14 -20.42
CA GLY A 135 6.34 13.55 -20.22
C GLY A 135 6.14 14.38 -18.95
N ARG A 136 6.26 15.70 -19.04
CA ARG A 136 5.67 16.62 -18.07
C ARG A 136 4.16 16.38 -18.03
N ARG A 137 3.70 15.54 -17.09
CA ARG A 137 2.31 15.55 -16.61
C ARG A 137 2.31 16.10 -15.19
N VAL A 138 1.24 16.81 -14.83
CA VAL A 138 1.03 17.54 -13.56
C VAL A 138 1.38 16.72 -12.30
N THR A 139 1.25 15.39 -12.37
CA THR A 139 1.59 14.44 -11.30
C THR A 139 3.05 14.43 -10.88
N ASP A 140 3.96 14.63 -11.83
CA ASP A 140 5.39 14.49 -11.60
C ASP A 140 5.93 15.68 -10.79
N ASP A 141 5.29 16.85 -10.93
CA ASP A 141 5.59 18.06 -10.15
C ASP A 141 5.24 17.89 -8.67
N LEU A 142 4.17 17.16 -8.35
CA LEU A 142 3.72 17.01 -6.97
C LEU A 142 4.62 16.05 -6.15
N ILE A 143 5.11 14.97 -6.77
CA ILE A 143 6.08 14.07 -6.11
C ILE A 143 7.38 14.83 -5.79
N GLU A 144 7.91 15.57 -6.76
CA GLU A 144 9.11 16.39 -6.57
C GLU A 144 8.88 17.48 -5.51
N THR A 145 7.72 18.13 -5.54
CA THR A 145 7.31 19.11 -4.52
C THR A 145 7.35 18.50 -3.13
N ILE A 146 6.71 17.34 -2.92
CA ILE A 146 6.66 16.68 -1.61
C ILE A 146 8.07 16.33 -1.12
N HIS A 147 8.92 15.76 -1.98
CA HIS A 147 10.30 15.43 -1.58
C HIS A 147 11.15 16.66 -1.26
N ALA A 148 10.90 17.79 -1.91
CA ALA A 148 11.63 19.04 -1.71
C ALA A 148 11.13 19.89 -0.52
N VAL A 149 9.99 19.53 0.09
CA VAL A 149 9.46 20.23 1.28
C VAL A 149 10.52 20.33 2.38
N ASP A 150 10.64 21.49 3.01
CA ASP A 150 11.61 21.79 4.06
C ASP A 150 10.97 22.37 5.33
N GLY A 151 9.67 22.16 5.53
CA GLY A 151 9.00 22.57 6.76
C GLY A 151 7.52 22.16 6.86
N PRO A 152 6.91 22.32 8.05
CA PRO A 152 5.51 21.95 8.30
C PRO A 152 4.50 22.66 7.38
N GLU A 153 4.67 23.97 7.15
CA GLU A 153 3.74 24.75 6.33
C GLU A 153 3.77 24.28 4.87
N ALA A 154 4.97 24.11 4.30
CA ALA A 154 5.15 23.63 2.93
C ALA A 154 4.62 22.19 2.76
N LEU A 155 4.71 21.34 3.80
CA LEU A 155 4.11 20.01 3.78
C LEU A 155 2.57 20.08 3.72
N ALA A 156 1.97 20.96 4.51
CA ALA A 156 0.53 21.17 4.52
C ALA A 156 0.02 21.71 3.16
N GLU A 157 0.77 22.62 2.53
CA GLU A 157 0.49 23.10 1.17
C GLU A 157 0.56 21.98 0.13
N ALA A 158 1.59 21.12 0.20
CA ALA A 158 1.72 19.97 -0.69
C ALA A 158 0.53 18.98 -0.52
N ALA A 159 0.11 18.70 0.71
CA ALA A 159 -1.06 17.86 0.99
C ALA A 159 -2.38 18.49 0.49
N GLN A 160 -2.54 19.82 0.60
CA GLN A 160 -3.68 20.53 0.03
C GLN A 160 -3.70 20.43 -1.50
N ARG A 161 -2.54 20.61 -2.14
CA ARG A 161 -2.40 20.48 -3.59
C ARG A 161 -2.72 19.07 -4.08
N LEU A 162 -2.24 18.04 -3.37
CA LEU A 162 -2.61 16.64 -3.62
C LEU A 162 -4.12 16.45 -3.64
N ARG A 163 -4.83 16.94 -2.61
CA ARG A 163 -6.29 16.83 -2.54
C ARG A 163 -6.99 17.58 -3.67
N ALA A 164 -6.48 18.75 -4.07
CA ALA A 164 -7.02 19.52 -5.18
C ALA A 164 -6.84 18.81 -6.54
N GLU A 165 -5.67 18.20 -6.77
CA GLU A 165 -5.40 17.41 -7.98
C GLU A 165 -6.25 16.12 -8.00
N ALA A 166 -6.37 15.43 -6.86
CA ALA A 166 -7.24 14.28 -6.71
C ALA A 166 -8.70 14.64 -7.05
N ALA A 167 -9.17 15.78 -6.54
CA ALA A 167 -10.50 16.31 -6.82
C ALA A 167 -10.71 16.60 -8.32
N GLY A 168 -9.73 17.23 -8.98
CA GLY A 168 -9.78 17.48 -10.43
C GLY A 168 -9.84 16.19 -11.26
N ARG A 169 -9.13 15.14 -10.84
CA ARG A 169 -9.18 13.81 -11.47
C ARG A 169 -10.53 13.12 -11.33
N VAL A 170 -11.20 13.27 -10.19
CA VAL A 170 -12.59 12.84 -10.01
C VAL A 170 -13.50 13.55 -11.01
N ASP A 171 -13.34 14.86 -11.17
CA ASP A 171 -14.15 15.69 -12.07
C ASP A 171 -13.93 15.31 -13.55
N MET A 172 -12.71 14.87 -13.91
CA MET A 172 -12.39 14.32 -15.25
C MET A 172 -12.88 12.88 -15.48
N GLY A 173 -13.43 12.23 -14.46
CA GLY A 173 -13.97 10.88 -14.56
C GLY A 173 -12.93 9.76 -14.58
N GLU A 174 -11.76 9.98 -13.98
CA GLU A 174 -10.73 8.95 -13.84
C GLU A 174 -11.26 7.71 -13.07
N GLY A 175 -10.75 6.52 -13.42
CA GLY A 175 -11.15 5.27 -12.80
C GLY A 175 -10.74 5.19 -11.32
N ALA A 176 -11.60 4.60 -10.48
CA ALA A 176 -11.38 4.57 -9.03
C ALA A 176 -10.13 3.81 -8.59
N GLN A 177 -9.77 2.73 -9.29
CA GLN A 177 -8.57 1.96 -8.97
C GLN A 177 -7.33 2.84 -9.13
N GLN A 178 -7.09 3.40 -10.32
CA GLN A 178 -5.94 4.26 -10.63
C GLN A 178 -5.90 5.49 -9.72
N LEU A 179 -7.04 6.14 -9.49
CA LEU A 179 -7.12 7.33 -8.66
C LEU A 179 -6.91 7.02 -7.17
N GLY A 180 -7.54 5.98 -6.61
CA GLY A 180 -7.38 5.62 -5.19
C GLY A 180 -5.95 5.16 -4.89
N GLU A 181 -5.35 4.43 -5.82
CA GLU A 181 -3.97 4.00 -5.78
C GLU A 181 -3.01 5.20 -5.84
N TRP A 182 -3.27 6.17 -6.72
CA TRP A 182 -2.53 7.43 -6.81
C TRP A 182 -2.63 8.27 -5.52
N ILE A 183 -3.84 8.43 -4.97
CA ILE A 183 -4.08 9.15 -3.71
C ILE A 183 -3.29 8.50 -2.58
N SER A 184 -3.39 7.17 -2.43
CA SER A 184 -2.75 6.44 -1.33
C SER A 184 -1.23 6.60 -1.35
N ILE A 185 -0.62 6.58 -2.53
CA ILE A 185 0.84 6.72 -2.64
C ILE A 185 1.32 8.13 -2.36
N LEU A 186 0.62 9.14 -2.85
CA LEU A 186 1.02 10.51 -2.53
C LEU A 186 0.79 10.82 -1.05
N ASN A 187 -0.25 10.24 -0.43
CA ASN A 187 -0.42 10.30 1.01
C ASN A 187 0.74 9.62 1.74
N ASP A 188 1.18 8.44 1.30
CA ASP A 188 2.37 7.77 1.86
C ASP A 188 3.60 8.68 1.80
N LEU A 189 3.80 9.40 0.68
CA LEU A 189 4.91 10.35 0.55
C LEU A 189 4.79 11.53 1.53
N ILE A 190 3.58 12.04 1.76
CA ILE A 190 3.35 13.05 2.81
C ILE A 190 3.69 12.49 4.18
N VAL A 191 3.30 11.25 4.49
CA VAL A 191 3.63 10.57 5.76
C VAL A 191 5.14 10.38 5.91
N GLN A 192 5.81 9.87 4.89
CA GLN A 192 7.28 9.71 4.88
C GLN A 192 7.98 11.06 5.07
N LYS A 193 7.48 12.12 4.43
CA LYS A 193 8.07 13.45 4.57
C LYS A 193 7.80 14.06 5.95
N ALA A 194 6.62 13.85 6.53
CA ALA A 194 6.33 14.23 7.91
C ALA A 194 7.30 13.56 8.90
N ILE A 195 7.59 12.27 8.67
CA ILE A 195 8.56 11.50 9.45
C ILE A 195 9.96 12.11 9.28
N GLU A 196 10.43 12.32 8.05
CA GLU A 196 11.75 12.90 7.73
C GLU A 196 11.94 14.28 8.40
N LEU A 197 10.95 15.18 8.29
CA LEU A 197 11.01 16.50 8.93
C LEU A 197 11.10 16.38 10.45
N THR A 198 10.42 15.39 11.03
CA THR A 198 10.39 15.19 12.48
C THR A 198 11.65 14.50 12.98
N GLU A 199 12.30 13.63 12.20
CA GLU A 199 13.54 12.95 12.59
C GLU A 199 14.65 13.95 12.98
N GLY A 200 14.71 15.12 12.33
CA GLY A 200 15.64 16.19 12.68
C GLY A 200 15.38 16.85 14.05
N GLU A 201 14.18 16.67 14.63
CA GLU A 201 13.78 17.26 15.91
C GLU A 201 14.07 16.31 17.11
N PHE A 202 14.35 15.02 16.87
CA PHE A 202 14.44 14.00 17.93
C PHE A 202 15.70 13.13 17.85
N GLU A 203 16.31 12.85 19.00
CA GLU A 203 17.33 11.80 19.13
C GLU A 203 16.67 10.42 19.27
N LEU A 204 16.41 9.77 18.14
CA LEU A 204 15.83 8.43 18.12
C LEU A 204 16.79 7.38 18.71
N PRO A 205 16.28 6.36 19.42
CA PRO A 205 17.11 5.25 19.88
C PRO A 205 17.70 4.48 18.68
N PRO A 206 18.95 3.99 18.77
CA PRO A 206 19.65 3.33 17.67
C PRO A 206 19.18 1.88 17.47
N VAL A 207 17.87 1.64 17.53
CA VAL A 207 17.24 0.34 17.32
C VAL A 207 16.46 0.36 16.01
N ARG A 208 16.26 -0.81 15.43
CA ARG A 208 15.42 -0.92 14.23
C ARG A 208 13.97 -0.62 14.59
N TRP A 209 13.32 0.22 13.78
CA TRP A 209 11.91 0.56 13.93
C TRP A 209 11.24 0.73 12.57
N CYS A 210 9.92 0.64 12.54
CA CYS A 210 9.12 0.82 11.33
C CYS A 210 7.79 1.50 11.68
N TRP A 211 7.44 2.52 10.89
CA TRP A 211 6.12 3.11 10.89
C TRP A 211 5.16 2.26 10.06
N LEU A 212 4.02 1.92 10.64
CA LEU A 212 3.00 1.04 10.06
C LEU A 212 1.77 1.88 9.67
N GLY A 213 1.23 1.61 8.48
CA GLY A 213 -0.13 2.00 8.11
C GLY A 213 -1.08 0.82 8.26
N PHE A 214 -2.31 1.10 8.70
CA PHE A 214 -3.38 0.14 8.91
C PHE A 214 -4.62 0.48 8.06
N GLY A 215 -5.62 -0.39 8.07
CA GLY A 215 -6.89 -0.10 7.42
C GLY A 215 -6.73 0.30 5.94
N SER A 216 -7.42 1.35 5.50
CA SER A 216 -7.34 1.79 4.09
C SER A 216 -5.95 2.27 3.66
N GLU A 217 -5.14 2.78 4.58
CA GLU A 217 -3.76 3.18 4.31
C GLU A 217 -2.88 1.96 4.05
N GLY A 218 -3.03 0.93 4.88
CA GLY A 218 -2.34 -0.34 4.70
C GLY A 218 -2.76 -1.12 3.45
N ARG A 219 -4.03 -0.97 3.01
CA ARG A 219 -4.56 -1.58 1.78
C ARG A 219 -4.32 -0.79 0.49
N LEU A 220 -3.76 0.42 0.57
CA LEU A 220 -3.62 1.35 -0.58
C LEU A 220 -4.97 1.72 -1.21
N GLU A 221 -5.96 1.99 -0.35
CA GLU A 221 -7.36 2.28 -0.71
C GLU A 221 -7.87 3.58 -0.10
N GLN A 222 -6.98 4.52 0.22
CA GLN A 222 -7.36 5.84 0.73
C GLN A 222 -8.12 6.65 -0.33
N THR A 223 -8.96 7.55 0.17
CA THR A 223 -9.84 8.40 -0.64
C THR A 223 -9.64 9.88 -0.27
N LEU A 224 -10.36 10.81 -0.90
CA LEU A 224 -10.27 12.25 -0.61
C LEU A 224 -10.51 12.61 0.86
N SER A 225 -11.34 11.82 1.54
CA SER A 225 -11.57 11.91 2.98
C SER A 225 -11.00 10.66 3.65
N THR A 226 -9.88 10.84 4.35
CA THR A 226 -9.20 9.81 5.16
C THR A 226 -8.74 10.42 6.47
N ASP A 227 -8.82 9.65 7.54
CA ASP A 227 -8.15 9.87 8.82
C ASP A 227 -6.83 9.10 8.87
N GLN A 228 -6.14 9.19 10.02
CA GLN A 228 -4.87 8.51 10.30
C GLN A 228 -5.09 7.14 10.94
N ASP A 229 -4.64 6.06 10.32
CA ASP A 229 -4.65 4.72 10.93
C ASP A 229 -3.22 4.17 10.92
N ASN A 230 -2.43 4.46 11.96
CA ASN A 230 -1.01 4.11 11.99
C ASN A 230 -0.52 3.58 13.34
N GLY A 231 0.69 3.00 13.33
CA GLY A 231 1.37 2.46 14.50
C GLY A 231 2.89 2.46 14.31
N LEU A 232 3.62 2.13 15.38
CA LEU A 232 5.07 1.99 15.35
C LEU A 232 5.44 0.62 15.91
N VAL A 233 6.32 -0.07 15.19
CA VAL A 233 6.99 -1.29 15.68
C VAL A 233 8.47 -1.03 15.85
N PHE A 234 9.06 -1.46 16.95
CA PHE A 234 10.51 -1.42 17.18
C PHE A 234 11.06 -2.76 17.68
N LEU A 235 12.35 -2.99 17.47
CA LEU A 235 13.04 -4.22 17.90
C LEU A 235 14.08 -3.87 18.96
N PRO A 236 13.81 -4.12 20.26
CA PRO A 236 14.82 -3.98 21.32
C PRO A 236 16.03 -4.88 21.07
N GLU A 237 17.23 -4.43 21.40
CA GLU A 237 18.47 -5.21 21.26
C GLU A 237 19.07 -5.57 22.64
N GLY A 238 19.45 -6.84 22.84
CA GLY A 238 20.15 -7.28 24.04
C GLY A 238 19.36 -7.09 25.34
N ARG A 239 19.78 -6.10 26.15
CA ARG A 239 19.17 -5.78 27.48
C ARG A 239 18.39 -4.47 27.47
N ASP A 240 18.03 -3.96 26.30
CA ASP A 240 17.25 -2.74 26.18
C ASP A 240 15.94 -2.82 26.97
N ASP A 241 15.62 -1.75 27.69
CA ASP A 241 14.35 -1.58 28.37
C ASP A 241 13.29 -1.15 27.34
N THR A 242 12.31 -2.03 27.11
CA THR A 242 11.24 -1.82 26.12
C THR A 242 10.37 -0.61 26.47
N ASP A 243 10.09 -0.36 27.75
CA ASP A 243 9.27 0.77 28.17
C ASP A 243 10.04 2.09 28.01
N ALA A 244 11.34 2.08 28.29
CA ALA A 244 12.21 3.23 28.06
C ALA A 244 12.33 3.56 26.56
N LEU A 245 12.50 2.55 25.69
CA LEU A 245 12.49 2.73 24.24
C LEU A 245 11.16 3.32 23.75
N ARG A 246 10.03 2.77 24.20
CA ARG A 246 8.70 3.31 23.88
C ARG A 246 8.56 4.77 24.31
N GLY A 247 9.03 5.10 25.52
CA GLY A 247 9.01 6.47 26.05
C GLY A 247 9.76 7.46 25.17
N ARG A 248 10.80 7.03 24.44
CA ARG A 248 11.52 7.87 23.46
C ARG A 248 10.80 7.98 22.11
N PHE A 249 10.13 6.93 21.66
CA PHE A 249 9.38 6.95 20.40
C PHE A 249 8.04 7.71 20.50
N LEU A 250 7.41 7.75 21.67
CA LEU A 250 6.08 8.35 21.83
C LEU A 250 6.04 9.84 21.49
N PRO A 251 6.92 10.71 22.01
CA PRO A 251 6.94 12.13 21.64
C PRO A 251 7.18 12.34 20.14
N PHE A 252 8.07 11.54 19.54
CA PHE A 252 8.33 11.54 18.10
C PHE A 252 7.07 11.19 17.29
N ALA A 253 6.40 10.09 17.65
CA ALA A 253 5.18 9.66 16.97
C ALA A 253 4.03 10.65 17.14
N GLN A 254 3.85 11.23 18.33
CA GLN A 254 2.86 12.27 18.60
C GLN A 254 3.11 13.53 17.77
N ARG A 255 4.38 13.92 17.60
CA ARG A 255 4.76 15.04 16.74
C ARG A 255 4.41 14.79 15.27
N ILE A 256 4.68 13.59 14.76
CA ILE A 256 4.29 13.17 13.40
C ILE A 256 2.77 13.20 13.25
N ASN A 257 2.02 12.60 14.19
CA ASN A 257 0.55 12.58 14.11
C ASN A 257 -0.04 14.00 14.13
N GLY A 258 0.53 14.92 14.93
CA GLY A 258 0.12 16.32 14.95
C GLY A 258 0.48 17.07 13.66
N LEU A 259 1.63 16.77 13.05
CA LEU A 259 2.01 17.35 11.76
C LEU A 259 1.07 16.88 10.63
N LEU A 260 0.70 15.60 10.62
CA LEU A 260 -0.29 15.06 9.68
C LEU A 260 -1.68 15.68 9.87
N ASP A 261 -2.09 15.92 11.12
CA ASP A 261 -3.34 16.64 11.42
C ASP A 261 -3.32 18.07 10.84
N ALA A 262 -2.21 18.80 11.00
CA ALA A 262 -2.00 20.11 10.38
C ALA A 262 -2.00 20.05 8.84
N CYS A 263 -1.56 18.93 8.25
CA CYS A 263 -1.66 18.66 6.81
C CYS A 263 -3.09 18.27 6.37
N GLY A 264 -4.06 18.23 7.27
CA GLY A 264 -5.46 17.91 7.01
C GLY A 264 -5.78 16.41 6.99
N TYR A 265 -4.95 15.58 7.61
CA TYR A 265 -5.25 14.18 7.91
C TYR A 265 -5.70 14.10 9.38
N PRO A 266 -7.01 14.22 9.65
CA PRO A 266 -7.50 14.37 11.02
C PRO A 266 -7.08 13.21 11.93
N LEU A 267 -6.80 13.52 13.20
CA LEU A 267 -6.57 12.51 14.23
C LEU A 267 -7.72 11.49 14.26
N CYS A 268 -7.38 10.20 14.33
CA CYS A 268 -8.37 9.13 14.34
C CYS A 268 -9.15 9.12 15.67
N ARG A 269 -10.49 9.11 15.55
CA ARG A 269 -11.41 9.08 16.70
C ARG A 269 -11.32 7.80 17.51
N GLY A 270 -10.85 6.71 16.90
CA GLY A 270 -10.58 5.44 17.56
C GLY A 270 -9.19 5.37 18.22
N GLU A 271 -8.44 6.47 18.19
CA GLU A 271 -7.08 6.57 18.74
C GLU A 271 -6.09 5.55 18.15
N ILE A 272 -6.29 5.14 16.89
CA ILE A 272 -5.44 4.18 16.15
C ILE A 272 -4.27 4.93 15.51
N MET A 273 -3.36 5.40 16.35
CA MET A 273 -2.21 6.20 15.93
C MET A 273 -0.96 5.82 16.72
N ALA A 274 0.21 5.90 16.09
CA ALA A 274 1.50 5.57 16.68
C ALA A 274 1.83 6.40 17.94
N GLY A 275 1.29 7.62 18.06
CA GLY A 275 1.41 8.46 19.26
C GLY A 275 0.65 7.92 20.49
N ASN A 276 -0.16 6.88 20.34
CA ASN A 276 -0.82 6.16 21.43
C ASN A 276 0.11 5.02 21.91
N PRO A 277 0.42 4.91 23.22
CA PRO A 277 1.25 3.82 23.75
C PRO A 277 0.71 2.42 23.44
N ARG A 278 -0.59 2.26 23.18
CA ARG A 278 -1.17 0.99 22.75
C ARG A 278 -0.66 0.52 21.38
N TRP A 279 -0.21 1.43 20.52
CA TRP A 279 0.19 1.16 19.13
C TRP A 279 1.63 1.55 18.82
N CYS A 280 2.41 1.86 19.86
CA CYS A 280 3.86 2.02 19.82
C CYS A 280 4.48 0.86 20.60
N LEU A 281 4.70 -0.27 19.93
CA LEU A 281 4.99 -1.54 20.58
C LEU A 281 6.25 -2.18 20.03
N SER A 282 6.90 -3.02 20.84
CA SER A 282 7.96 -3.88 20.34
C SER A 282 7.39 -4.95 19.38
N VAL A 283 8.26 -5.60 18.60
CA VAL A 283 7.88 -6.72 17.73
C VAL A 283 7.15 -7.82 18.52
N ASP A 284 7.64 -8.18 19.72
CA ASP A 284 7.07 -9.25 20.52
C ASP A 284 5.73 -8.85 21.15
N GLU A 285 5.55 -7.58 21.52
CA GLU A 285 4.27 -7.04 21.98
C GLU A 285 3.22 -7.04 20.87
N TRP A 286 3.58 -6.64 19.65
CA TRP A 286 2.69 -6.75 18.49
C TRP A 286 2.27 -8.19 18.20
N ARG A 287 3.22 -9.14 18.23
CA ARG A 287 2.90 -10.58 18.12
C ARG A 287 1.96 -11.03 19.22
N GLY A 288 2.19 -10.60 20.46
CA GLY A 288 1.31 -10.90 21.60
C GLY A 288 -0.11 -10.40 21.38
N GLN A 289 -0.28 -9.15 20.94
CA GLN A 289 -1.58 -8.55 20.62
C GLN A 289 -2.32 -9.33 19.53
N PHE A 290 -1.64 -9.64 18.43
CA PHE A 290 -2.23 -10.40 17.34
C PHE A 290 -2.58 -11.84 17.77
N ALA A 291 -1.72 -12.50 18.55
CA ALA A 291 -1.99 -13.82 19.11
C ALA A 291 -3.26 -13.80 19.96
N GLU A 292 -3.42 -12.78 20.80
CA GLU A 292 -4.59 -12.63 21.65
C GLU A 292 -5.85 -12.41 20.82
N TRP A 293 -5.84 -11.55 19.81
CA TRP A 293 -7.03 -11.32 18.98
C TRP A 293 -7.44 -12.57 18.19
N VAL A 294 -6.45 -13.30 17.65
CA VAL A 294 -6.68 -14.58 16.97
C VAL A 294 -7.24 -15.62 17.94
N ARG A 295 -6.76 -15.68 19.19
CA ARG A 295 -7.19 -16.65 20.19
C ARG A 295 -8.56 -16.32 20.81
N ALA A 296 -8.75 -15.09 21.26
CA ALA A 296 -9.93 -14.69 22.03
C ALA A 296 -11.17 -14.56 21.17
N ALA A 297 -11.02 -14.06 19.93
CA ALA A 297 -12.12 -13.83 19.00
C ALA A 297 -13.33 -13.06 19.60
N SER A 298 -13.08 -12.20 20.60
CA SER A 298 -14.08 -11.31 21.18
C SER A 298 -14.53 -10.26 20.17
N PRO A 299 -15.69 -9.60 20.34
CA PRO A 299 -16.12 -8.53 19.43
C PRO A 299 -15.07 -7.43 19.21
N GLU A 300 -14.34 -7.04 20.26
CA GLU A 300 -13.23 -6.09 20.16
C GLU A 300 -12.04 -6.68 19.37
N SER A 301 -11.69 -7.95 19.61
CA SER A 301 -10.63 -8.64 18.87
C SER A 301 -10.93 -8.74 17.37
N LEU A 302 -12.18 -9.04 17.02
CA LEU A 302 -12.62 -9.10 15.63
C LEU A 302 -12.60 -7.71 14.99
N LEU A 303 -13.04 -6.67 15.70
CA LEU A 303 -12.95 -5.29 15.23
C LEU A 303 -11.49 -4.90 14.97
N ASN A 304 -10.58 -5.16 15.92
CA ASN A 304 -9.15 -4.91 15.76
C ASN A 304 -8.59 -5.69 14.56
N GLY A 305 -8.97 -6.96 14.39
CA GLY A 305 -8.59 -7.77 13.22
C GLY A 305 -9.04 -7.19 11.88
N THR A 306 -10.15 -6.44 11.83
CA THR A 306 -10.57 -5.75 10.59
C THR A 306 -9.77 -4.49 10.28
N ILE A 307 -8.92 -4.02 11.19
CA ILE A 307 -8.12 -2.80 11.04
C ILE A 307 -6.63 -3.14 10.95
N PHE A 308 -6.09 -3.79 11.97
CA PHE A 308 -4.65 -4.03 12.13
C PHE A 308 -4.10 -5.16 11.26
N PHE A 309 -4.93 -6.07 10.76
CA PHE A 309 -4.46 -7.13 9.85
C PHE A 309 -4.28 -6.63 8.42
N ASP A 310 -4.64 -5.37 8.16
CA ASP A 310 -4.24 -4.64 6.97
C ASP A 310 -3.00 -3.80 7.26
N LEU A 311 -1.94 -4.40 7.79
CA LEU A 311 -0.70 -3.68 8.09
C LEU A 311 0.23 -3.60 6.89
N ARG A 312 0.87 -2.44 6.71
CA ARG A 312 1.93 -2.22 5.70
C ARG A 312 2.99 -1.27 6.26
N ALA A 313 4.25 -1.49 5.90
CA ALA A 313 5.32 -0.55 6.21
C ALA A 313 5.19 0.74 5.38
N LEU A 314 5.37 1.90 6.02
CA LEU A 314 5.43 3.20 5.35
C LEU A 314 6.82 3.84 5.43
N ALA A 315 7.53 3.68 6.56
CA ALA A 315 8.88 4.21 6.78
C ALA A 315 9.67 3.34 7.79
N GLY A 316 10.99 3.49 7.80
CA GLY A 316 11.88 2.67 8.62
C GLY A 316 12.14 1.28 8.04
N ASP A 317 12.39 0.30 8.90
CA ASP A 317 12.77 -1.06 8.52
C ASP A 317 11.55 -1.92 8.16
N ALA A 318 11.24 -1.98 6.86
CA ALA A 318 10.11 -2.76 6.33
C ALA A 318 10.17 -4.27 6.63
N ALA A 319 11.32 -4.82 7.00
CA ALA A 319 11.43 -6.24 7.36
C ALA A 319 10.71 -6.55 8.68
N LEU A 320 10.54 -5.56 9.57
CA LEU A 320 9.76 -5.71 10.80
C LEU A 320 8.27 -5.93 10.48
N ALA A 321 7.69 -5.07 9.65
CA ALA A 321 6.30 -5.20 9.20
C ALA A 321 6.07 -6.51 8.42
N SER A 322 6.98 -6.83 7.50
CA SER A 322 6.89 -8.07 6.70
C SER A 322 7.03 -9.32 7.58
N GLY A 323 7.87 -9.25 8.63
CA GLY A 323 7.99 -10.30 9.65
C GLY A 323 6.71 -10.49 10.46
N LEU A 324 6.08 -9.39 10.89
CA LEU A 324 4.79 -9.43 11.59
C LEU A 324 3.67 -10.00 10.71
N MET A 325 3.58 -9.58 9.46
CA MET A 325 2.57 -10.09 8.53
C MET A 325 2.73 -11.60 8.27
N ARG A 326 3.96 -12.07 8.03
CA ARG A 326 4.21 -13.51 7.84
C ARG A 326 3.77 -14.32 9.05
N TRP A 327 4.17 -13.88 10.24
CA TRP A 327 3.77 -14.53 11.49
C TRP A 327 2.24 -14.54 11.69
N LEU A 328 1.57 -13.42 11.38
CA LEU A 328 0.11 -13.30 11.47
C LEU A 328 -0.60 -14.27 10.53
N LEU A 329 -0.14 -14.40 9.29
CA LEU A 329 -0.73 -15.31 8.31
C LEU A 329 -0.62 -16.77 8.77
N GLU A 330 0.51 -17.15 9.35
CA GLU A 330 0.70 -18.48 9.95
C GLU A 330 -0.27 -18.70 11.12
N ALA A 331 -0.31 -17.76 12.07
CA ALA A 331 -1.17 -17.86 13.26
C ALA A 331 -2.67 -17.88 12.92
N ALA A 332 -3.11 -17.09 11.93
CA ALA A 332 -4.52 -16.97 11.57
C ALA A 332 -5.01 -18.14 10.69
N ALA A 333 -4.19 -18.63 9.76
CA ALA A 333 -4.57 -19.70 8.83
C ALA A 333 -4.92 -21.01 9.55
N ASP A 334 -4.22 -21.30 10.65
CA ASP A 334 -4.40 -22.54 11.41
C ASP A 334 -5.56 -22.45 12.42
N ASN A 335 -6.16 -21.26 12.60
CA ASN A 335 -7.25 -21.04 13.54
C ASN A 335 -8.61 -20.94 12.82
N GLY A 336 -9.18 -22.11 12.48
CA GLY A 336 -10.48 -22.20 11.80
C GLY A 336 -11.63 -21.56 12.56
N LEU A 337 -11.61 -21.59 13.90
CA LEU A 337 -12.65 -20.98 14.74
C LEU A 337 -12.61 -19.45 14.66
N PHE A 338 -11.41 -18.86 14.74
CA PHE A 338 -11.21 -17.43 14.55
C PHE A 338 -11.71 -16.97 13.17
N LEU A 339 -11.33 -17.68 12.10
CA LEU A 339 -11.77 -17.37 10.75
C LEU A 339 -13.29 -17.47 10.60
N ARG A 340 -13.93 -18.46 11.25
CA ARG A 340 -15.40 -18.58 11.30
C ARG A 340 -16.04 -17.39 12.02
N PHE A 341 -15.48 -16.92 13.13
CA PHE A 341 -15.99 -15.73 13.83
C PHE A 341 -15.82 -14.45 13.02
N MET A 342 -14.68 -14.29 12.33
CA MET A 342 -14.46 -13.19 11.38
C MET A 342 -15.51 -13.23 10.26
N ALA A 343 -15.77 -14.42 9.69
CA ALA A 343 -16.80 -14.60 8.66
C ALA A 343 -18.19 -14.26 9.19
N THR A 344 -18.57 -14.73 10.38
CA THR A 344 -19.85 -14.35 11.02
C THR A 344 -19.96 -12.83 11.17
N ASN A 345 -18.91 -12.17 11.66
CA ASN A 345 -18.89 -10.71 11.82
C ASN A 345 -19.03 -9.98 10.46
N ALA A 346 -18.37 -10.47 9.41
CA ALA A 346 -18.47 -9.92 8.06
C ALA A 346 -19.88 -10.10 7.43
N LEU A 347 -20.60 -11.15 7.83
CA LEU A 347 -21.96 -11.45 7.36
C LEU A 347 -23.05 -10.70 8.15
N SER A 348 -22.73 -10.20 9.36
CA SER A 348 -23.66 -9.40 10.18
C SER A 348 -24.08 -8.08 9.52
N GLY A 349 -23.30 -7.57 8.56
CA GLY A 349 -23.62 -6.41 7.74
C GLY A 349 -24.32 -6.81 6.44
N GLY A 350 -25.54 -6.31 6.23
CA GLY A 350 -26.31 -6.59 5.01
C GLY A 350 -26.06 -5.56 3.91
N LEU A 351 -25.84 -6.03 2.68
CA LEU A 351 -25.85 -5.17 1.49
C LEU A 351 -27.26 -4.58 1.29
N PRO A 352 -27.38 -3.28 0.96
CA PRO A 352 -28.64 -2.55 1.03
C PRO A 352 -29.52 -2.81 -0.22
N LEU A 353 -29.91 -4.07 -0.43
CA LEU A 353 -30.67 -4.54 -1.57
C LEU A 353 -32.10 -4.93 -1.16
N GLY A 354 -33.10 -4.23 -1.71
CA GLY A 354 -34.52 -4.57 -1.58
C GLY A 354 -34.97 -5.70 -2.52
N ARG A 355 -36.25 -6.09 -2.44
CA ARG A 355 -36.77 -7.31 -3.09
C ARG A 355 -36.96 -7.24 -4.61
N LEU A 356 -37.06 -6.06 -5.24
CA LEU A 356 -37.20 -5.98 -6.71
C LEU A 356 -36.64 -4.71 -7.37
N ARG A 357 -36.82 -3.51 -6.76
CA ARG A 357 -36.47 -2.23 -7.42
C ARG A 357 -35.80 -1.16 -6.56
N ASP A 358 -35.71 -1.32 -5.24
CA ASP A 358 -35.20 -0.26 -4.36
C ASP A 358 -34.04 -0.71 -3.48
N PHE A 359 -33.27 0.27 -3.01
CA PHE A 359 -32.25 0.05 -1.99
C PHE A 359 -32.88 0.06 -0.60
N VAL A 360 -32.25 -0.63 0.34
CA VAL A 360 -32.59 -0.51 1.76
C VAL A 360 -31.73 0.62 2.35
N VAL A 361 -32.35 1.74 2.66
CA VAL A 361 -31.66 2.91 3.25
C VAL A 361 -31.77 2.90 4.78
N ASP A 362 -30.87 3.63 5.45
CA ASP A 362 -31.03 3.91 6.87
C ASP A 362 -32.36 4.64 7.10
N ARG A 363 -33.14 4.17 8.10
CA ARG A 363 -34.50 4.70 8.33
C ARG A 363 -34.50 6.14 8.84
N ARG A 364 -33.41 6.60 9.46
CA ARG A 364 -33.32 7.95 10.02
C ARG A 364 -32.82 8.95 8.97
N SER A 365 -31.75 8.60 8.25
CA SER A 365 -31.14 9.51 7.28
C SER A 365 -31.75 9.39 5.88
N GLY A 366 -32.34 8.25 5.53
CA GLY A 366 -32.76 7.95 4.15
C GLY A 366 -31.60 7.75 3.18
N LEU A 367 -30.37 7.59 3.70
CA LEU A 367 -29.14 7.49 2.92
C LEU A 367 -28.58 6.05 2.91
N LEU A 368 -27.78 5.76 1.88
CA LEU A 368 -26.93 4.58 1.78
C LEU A 368 -25.51 4.93 2.22
N ASP A 369 -24.89 4.11 3.06
CA ASP A 369 -23.48 4.26 3.40
C ASP A 369 -22.60 3.39 2.50
N LEU A 370 -21.91 4.02 1.55
CA LEU A 370 -21.07 3.35 0.57
C LEU A 370 -19.80 2.73 1.17
N LYS A 371 -19.35 3.19 2.35
CA LYS A 371 -18.20 2.61 3.05
C LYS A 371 -18.65 1.41 3.87
N ARG A 372 -19.62 1.62 4.77
CA ARG A 372 -20.10 0.60 5.72
C ARG A 372 -20.85 -0.54 5.01
N ASP A 373 -21.76 -0.21 4.11
CA ASP A 373 -22.68 -1.17 3.49
C ASP A 373 -22.27 -1.49 2.04
N GLY A 374 -21.28 -0.80 1.48
CA GLY A 374 -20.83 -0.97 0.10
C GLY A 374 -19.48 -1.66 -0.01
N SER A 375 -18.39 -0.96 0.32
CA SER A 375 -17.03 -1.48 0.11
C SER A 375 -16.61 -2.48 1.19
N ARG A 376 -17.01 -2.28 2.45
CA ARG A 376 -16.64 -3.14 3.57
C ARG A 376 -16.92 -4.65 3.33
N PRO A 377 -18.07 -5.09 2.81
CA PRO A 377 -18.30 -6.52 2.52
C PRO A 377 -17.26 -7.17 1.61
N PHE A 378 -16.71 -6.43 0.64
CA PHE A 378 -15.65 -6.91 -0.23
C PHE A 378 -14.32 -6.99 0.50
N VAL A 379 -13.97 -5.93 1.24
CA VAL A 379 -12.76 -5.83 2.04
C VAL A 379 -12.70 -6.98 3.07
N ASP A 380 -13.79 -7.19 3.82
CA ASP A 380 -13.86 -8.20 4.88
C ASP A 380 -13.75 -9.62 4.29
N ALA A 381 -14.49 -9.92 3.21
CA ALA A 381 -14.39 -11.21 2.56
C ALA A 381 -12.99 -11.47 1.98
N ALA A 382 -12.41 -10.49 1.27
CA ALA A 382 -11.07 -10.61 0.70
C ALA A 382 -10.01 -10.84 1.78
N ARG A 383 -10.08 -10.12 2.90
CA ARG A 383 -9.18 -10.30 4.05
C ARG A 383 -9.29 -11.69 4.66
N ILE A 384 -10.50 -12.17 4.91
CA ILE A 384 -10.73 -13.48 5.54
C ILE A 384 -10.20 -14.61 4.64
N LEU A 385 -10.47 -14.52 3.34
CA LEU A 385 -9.95 -15.48 2.37
C LEU A 385 -8.42 -15.45 2.33
N ALA A 386 -7.82 -14.26 2.32
CA ALA A 386 -6.38 -14.08 2.31
C ALA A 386 -5.70 -14.66 3.55
N LEU A 387 -6.25 -14.39 4.75
CA LEU A 387 -5.80 -15.00 6.00
C LEU A 387 -5.85 -16.53 5.93
N SER A 388 -6.96 -17.09 5.42
CA SER A 388 -7.12 -18.56 5.34
C SER A 388 -6.20 -19.25 4.33
N LEU A 389 -5.66 -18.50 3.37
CA LEU A 389 -4.81 -19.01 2.28
C LEU A 389 -3.36 -18.49 2.38
N ARG A 390 -3.02 -17.80 3.48
CA ARG A 390 -1.71 -17.18 3.71
C ARG A 390 -1.26 -16.25 2.57
N VAL A 391 -2.21 -15.51 1.99
CA VAL A 391 -1.93 -14.49 0.97
C VAL A 391 -1.45 -13.20 1.64
N GLY A 392 -0.24 -12.76 1.29
CA GLY A 392 0.40 -11.57 1.89
C GLY A 392 0.01 -10.21 1.28
N ASP A 393 -0.79 -10.18 0.21
CA ASP A 393 -1.31 -8.93 -0.34
C ASP A 393 -2.27 -8.27 0.65
N THR A 394 -2.20 -6.95 0.79
CA THR A 394 -3.10 -6.17 1.66
C THR A 394 -4.27 -5.55 0.91
N SER A 395 -4.12 -5.26 -0.39
CA SER A 395 -5.16 -4.64 -1.20
C SER A 395 -6.36 -5.58 -1.39
N THR A 396 -7.58 -5.05 -1.41
CA THR A 396 -8.79 -5.87 -1.62
C THR A 396 -8.74 -6.54 -3.00
N VAL A 397 -8.33 -5.80 -4.03
CA VAL A 397 -8.22 -6.31 -5.40
C VAL A 397 -7.15 -7.41 -5.51
N GLY A 398 -5.96 -7.18 -4.96
CA GLY A 398 -4.87 -8.17 -4.97
C GLY A 398 -5.26 -9.44 -4.22
N ARG A 399 -5.90 -9.30 -3.04
CA ARG A 399 -6.45 -10.42 -2.28
C ARG A 399 -7.52 -11.18 -3.06
N LEU A 400 -8.49 -10.51 -3.68
CA LEU A 400 -9.53 -11.18 -4.47
C LEU A 400 -8.95 -11.97 -5.65
N ARG A 401 -7.98 -11.40 -6.37
CA ARG A 401 -7.31 -12.07 -7.50
C ARG A 401 -6.48 -13.27 -7.04
N ALA A 402 -5.66 -13.10 -6.00
CA ALA A 402 -4.83 -14.17 -5.47
C ALA A 402 -5.67 -15.32 -4.88
N THR A 403 -6.66 -15.00 -4.06
CA THR A 403 -7.53 -16.00 -3.42
C THR A 403 -8.47 -16.66 -4.44
N GLY A 404 -9.02 -15.91 -5.40
CA GLY A 404 -9.84 -16.47 -6.47
C GLY A 404 -9.07 -17.47 -7.33
N THR A 405 -7.81 -17.18 -7.67
CA THR A 405 -6.92 -18.12 -8.36
C THR A 405 -6.68 -19.38 -7.53
N ALA A 406 -6.32 -19.22 -6.25
CA ALA A 406 -6.06 -20.34 -5.36
C ALA A 406 -7.30 -21.23 -5.09
N LEU A 407 -8.50 -20.65 -5.16
CA LEU A 407 -9.77 -21.36 -4.98
C LEU A 407 -10.36 -21.90 -6.29
N GLY A 408 -9.71 -21.69 -7.44
CA GLY A 408 -10.19 -22.14 -8.74
C GLY A 408 -11.46 -21.42 -9.22
N TRP A 409 -11.67 -20.18 -8.80
CA TRP A 409 -12.79 -19.37 -9.31
C TRP A 409 -12.55 -18.97 -10.76
N ALA A 410 -13.62 -18.85 -11.54
CA ALA A 410 -13.50 -18.39 -12.92
C ALA A 410 -12.96 -16.94 -12.94
N PRO A 411 -11.97 -16.59 -13.79
CA PRO A 411 -11.40 -15.24 -13.82
C PRO A 411 -12.46 -14.14 -14.00
N ARG A 412 -13.48 -14.39 -14.83
CA ARG A 412 -14.62 -13.48 -15.03
C ARG A 412 -15.40 -13.16 -13.75
N ASP A 413 -15.49 -14.10 -12.81
CA ASP A 413 -16.20 -13.92 -11.56
C ASP A 413 -15.41 -13.04 -10.60
N VAL A 414 -14.08 -13.25 -10.56
CA VAL A 414 -13.15 -12.42 -9.80
C VAL A 414 -13.18 -10.98 -10.31
N GLU A 415 -13.07 -10.79 -11.63
CA GLU A 415 -13.13 -9.44 -12.21
C GLU A 415 -14.50 -8.77 -12.00
N ALA A 416 -15.60 -9.52 -12.01
CA ALA A 416 -16.91 -8.96 -11.63
C ALA A 416 -16.95 -8.47 -10.17
N PHE A 417 -16.26 -9.13 -9.24
CA PHE A 417 -16.11 -8.64 -7.86
C PHE A 417 -15.26 -7.37 -7.80
N VAL A 418 -14.16 -7.33 -8.55
CA VAL A 418 -13.26 -6.16 -8.63
C VAL A 418 -13.99 -4.95 -9.21
N GLU A 419 -14.66 -5.11 -10.36
CA GLU A 419 -15.42 -4.03 -11.00
C GLU A 419 -16.54 -3.48 -10.10
N ALA A 420 -17.18 -4.36 -9.33
CA ALA A 420 -18.20 -3.97 -8.35
C ALA A 420 -17.61 -3.14 -7.20
N PHE A 421 -16.48 -3.58 -6.65
CA PHE A 421 -15.75 -2.86 -5.61
C PHE A 421 -15.28 -1.49 -6.11
N ASP A 422 -14.66 -1.44 -7.28
CA ASP A 422 -14.15 -0.21 -7.90
C ASP A 422 -15.26 0.79 -8.18
N PHE A 423 -16.42 0.33 -8.64
CA PHE A 423 -17.56 1.21 -8.86
C PHE A 423 -18.06 1.85 -7.56
N ILE A 424 -18.09 1.10 -6.45
CA ILE A 424 -18.44 1.64 -5.14
C ILE A 424 -17.41 2.68 -4.68
N GLN A 425 -16.12 2.38 -4.86
CA GLN A 425 -15.03 3.32 -4.56
C GLN A 425 -15.13 4.61 -5.40
N LEU A 426 -15.50 4.50 -6.68
CA LEU A 426 -15.74 5.66 -7.55
C LEU A 426 -16.87 6.54 -7.03
N LEU A 427 -18.00 5.94 -6.64
CA LEU A 427 -19.11 6.68 -6.05
C LEU A 427 -18.69 7.36 -4.74
N ARG A 428 -17.88 6.71 -3.91
CA ARG A 428 -17.33 7.34 -2.69
C ARG A 428 -16.50 8.58 -3.03
N LEU A 429 -15.57 8.47 -3.97
CA LEU A 429 -14.73 9.60 -4.41
C LEU A 429 -15.56 10.77 -4.95
N ARG A 430 -16.55 10.49 -5.81
CA ARG A 430 -17.48 11.51 -6.33
C ARG A 430 -18.29 12.19 -5.23
N ARG A 431 -18.75 11.44 -4.23
CA ARG A 431 -19.53 12.00 -3.12
C ARG A 431 -18.66 12.86 -2.20
N GLN A 432 -17.45 12.42 -1.89
CA GLN A 432 -16.48 13.21 -1.13
C GLN A 432 -16.13 14.52 -1.85
N ARG A 433 -16.00 14.47 -3.18
CA ARG A 433 -15.75 15.66 -4.02
C ARG A 433 -16.87 16.70 -3.98
N ALA A 434 -18.12 16.26 -3.89
CA ALA A 434 -19.30 17.12 -3.91
C ALA A 434 -19.52 17.91 -2.59
N ALA A 435 -18.90 17.50 -1.48
CA ALA A 435 -18.87 18.20 -0.18
C ALA A 435 -20.24 18.61 0.45
N THR A 436 -21.37 18.07 -0.01
CA THR A 436 -22.72 18.48 0.44
C THR A 436 -23.33 17.61 1.55
N ARG A 437 -22.72 16.47 1.89
CA ARG A 437 -23.25 15.43 2.81
C ARG A 437 -22.11 14.68 3.51
N PRO A 438 -22.40 13.83 4.54
CA PRO A 438 -21.38 12.94 5.10
C PRO A 438 -20.64 12.19 3.98
N PRO A 439 -19.30 12.11 4.04
CA PRO A 439 -18.44 11.85 2.87
C PRO A 439 -18.71 10.51 2.17
N ASN A 440 -19.27 9.53 2.88
CA ASN A 440 -19.51 8.19 2.34
C ASN A 440 -21.01 7.90 2.10
N GLN A 441 -21.91 8.87 2.29
CA GLN A 441 -23.35 8.64 2.22
C GLN A 441 -23.98 9.25 0.95
N VAL A 442 -24.91 8.51 0.34
CA VAL A 442 -25.63 8.94 -0.87
C VAL A 442 -27.12 8.68 -0.76
N ALA A 443 -27.95 9.61 -1.21
CA ALA A 443 -29.36 9.31 -1.39
C ALA A 443 -29.56 8.58 -2.73
N PRO A 444 -30.32 7.49 -2.79
CA PRO A 444 -30.64 6.81 -4.04
C PRO A 444 -31.15 7.75 -5.15
N ALA A 445 -31.93 8.77 -4.78
CA ALA A 445 -32.49 9.76 -5.71
C ALA A 445 -31.44 10.64 -6.41
N GLU A 446 -30.21 10.73 -5.87
CA GLU A 446 -29.10 11.49 -6.47
C GLU A 446 -28.27 10.67 -7.46
N LEU A 447 -28.60 9.39 -7.65
CA LEU A 447 -27.99 8.51 -8.62
C LEU A 447 -28.85 8.49 -9.88
N ASN A 448 -28.22 8.68 -11.04
CA ASN A 448 -28.91 8.48 -12.32
C ASN A 448 -29.27 6.99 -12.51
N GLU A 449 -30.09 6.67 -13.52
CA GLU A 449 -30.58 5.31 -13.74
C GLU A 449 -29.45 4.28 -13.95
N MET A 450 -28.41 4.67 -14.69
CA MET A 450 -27.26 3.82 -14.97
C MET A 450 -26.41 3.56 -13.71
N GLU A 451 -26.14 4.60 -12.93
CA GLU A 451 -25.43 4.49 -11.65
C GLU A 451 -26.22 3.64 -10.65
N ARG A 452 -27.54 3.82 -10.60
CA ARG A 452 -28.43 3.02 -9.76
C ARG A 452 -28.41 1.55 -10.17
N ALA A 453 -28.47 1.25 -11.47
CA ALA A 453 -28.40 -0.11 -11.99
C ALA A 453 -27.05 -0.77 -11.67
N ARG A 454 -25.95 -0.05 -11.91
CA ARG A 454 -24.59 -0.53 -11.65
C ARG A 454 -24.31 -0.70 -10.15
N LEU A 455 -24.82 0.17 -9.28
CA LEU A 455 -24.69 0.03 -7.83
C LEU A 455 -25.43 -1.20 -7.30
N LYS A 456 -26.65 -1.44 -7.82
CA LYS A 456 -27.40 -2.66 -7.50
C LYS A 456 -26.64 -3.91 -7.92
N GLU A 457 -26.09 -3.91 -9.13
CA GLU A 457 -25.30 -5.04 -9.60
C GLU A 457 -24.05 -5.24 -8.74
N SER A 458 -23.39 -4.15 -8.36
CA SER A 458 -22.24 -4.20 -7.46
C SER A 458 -22.61 -4.83 -6.11
N PHE A 459 -23.76 -4.48 -5.55
CA PHE A 459 -24.25 -5.14 -4.33
C PHE A 459 -24.66 -6.60 -4.56
N ARG A 460 -25.10 -7.01 -5.75
CA ARG A 460 -25.34 -8.44 -6.04
C ARG A 460 -24.02 -9.21 -6.05
N GLN A 461 -22.96 -8.64 -6.61
CA GLN A 461 -21.63 -9.22 -6.57
C GLN A 461 -21.10 -9.33 -5.14
N GLY A 462 -21.28 -8.30 -4.31
CA GLY A 462 -20.96 -8.37 -2.88
C GLY A 462 -21.74 -9.47 -2.15
N ARG A 463 -23.04 -9.66 -2.49
CA ARG A 463 -23.87 -10.70 -1.89
C ARG A 463 -23.40 -12.08 -2.31
N ARG A 464 -23.02 -12.25 -3.58
CA ARG A 464 -22.43 -13.50 -4.08
C ARG A 464 -21.13 -13.82 -3.34
N LEU A 465 -20.28 -12.82 -3.10
CA LEU A 465 -19.05 -13.00 -2.32
C LEU A 465 -19.33 -13.39 -0.87
N GLN A 466 -20.33 -12.76 -0.22
CA GLN A 466 -20.80 -13.16 1.12
C GLN A 466 -21.36 -14.60 1.13
N GLN A 467 -22.07 -15.03 0.09
CA GLN A 467 -22.57 -16.41 -0.03
C GLN A 467 -21.42 -17.42 -0.18
N LEU A 468 -20.40 -17.10 -0.96
CA LEU A 468 -19.19 -17.93 -1.07
C LEU A 468 -18.47 -18.06 0.27
N LEU A 469 -18.39 -16.96 1.03
CA LEU A 469 -17.82 -16.94 2.36
C LEU A 469 -18.65 -17.79 3.35
N ALA A 470 -19.98 -17.63 3.35
CA ALA A 470 -20.90 -18.40 4.19
C ALA A 470 -20.81 -19.90 3.90
N LEU A 471 -20.76 -20.29 2.61
CA LEU A 471 -20.58 -21.69 2.20
C LEU A 471 -19.25 -22.26 2.71
N ARG A 472 -18.15 -21.52 2.55
CA ARG A 472 -16.80 -21.94 2.99
C ARG A 472 -16.74 -22.20 4.50
N TYR A 473 -17.42 -21.38 5.30
CA TYR A 473 -17.38 -21.45 6.76
C TYR A 473 -18.61 -22.12 7.40
N GLN A 474 -19.55 -22.63 6.60
CA GLN A 474 -20.78 -23.30 7.04
C GLN A 474 -21.60 -22.43 8.01
N LEU A 475 -21.93 -21.22 7.55
CA LEU A 475 -22.66 -20.17 8.30
C LEU A 475 -24.06 -19.89 7.73
#